data_AF-X1SPP9-F1
#
_entry.id   AF-X1SPP9-F1
#
_cell.length_a   1.000
_cell.length_b   1.000
_cell.length_c   1.000
_cell.angle_alpha   90.00
_cell.angle_beta   90.00
_cell.angle_gamma   90.00
#
_symmetry.space_group_name_H-M   'P 1'
#
loop_
_entity.id
_entity.type
_entity.pdbx_description
1 polymer ?
#
loop_
_entity_poly.entity_id
_entity_poly.type
_entity_poly.pdbx_seq_one_letter_code
_entity_poly.pdbx_strand_id
1 'polypeptide(L)' 'MKENLKTFSLEGKVAVITGGAGVLGSAIARGLGKAGAKIALCDIVNADKVAKQLQELQSPLYC' A
#
# COMPACT_ATOMS: atom_id res chain seq x y z
N MET A 1 -1.12 3.97 -24.27
CA MET A 1 -1.03 4.30 -22.83
C MET A 1 -1.60 3.23 -21.91
N LYS A 2 -2.72 2.56 -22.25
CA LYS A 2 -3.30 1.49 -21.40
C LYS A 2 -2.45 0.21 -21.31
N GLU A 3 -1.73 -0.18 -22.37
CA GLU A 3 -0.89 -1.38 -22.33
C GLU A 3 0.31 -1.25 -21.39
N ASN A 4 0.96 -0.09 -21.37
CA ASN A 4 2.16 0.17 -20.59
C ASN A 4 1.88 0.00 -19.07
N LEU A 5 0.67 0.34 -18.63
CA LEU A 5 0.26 0.28 -17.23
C LEU A 5 0.08 -1.15 -16.72
N LYS A 6 -0.23 -2.12 -17.60
CA LYS A 6 -0.30 -3.54 -17.22
C LYS A 6 1.06 -4.07 -16.74
N THR A 7 2.15 -3.63 -17.38
CA THR A 7 3.51 -4.03 -16.99
C THR A 7 3.89 -3.54 -15.59
N PHE A 8 3.24 -2.48 -15.11
CA PHE A 8 3.46 -1.92 -13.77
C PHE A 8 2.38 -2.34 -12.74
N SER A 9 1.49 -3.27 -13.10
CA SER A 9 0.56 -3.86 -12.13
C SER A 9 1.33 -4.59 -11.03
N LEU A 10 0.88 -4.43 -9.80
CA LEU A 10 1.39 -5.14 -8.63
C LEU A 10 0.38 -6.17 -8.10
N GLU A 11 -0.65 -6.49 -8.89
CA GLU A 11 -1.63 -7.52 -8.54
C GLU A 11 -0.93 -8.85 -8.22
N GLY A 12 -1.29 -9.43 -7.07
CA GLY A 12 -0.70 -10.67 -6.57
C GLY A 12 0.72 -10.52 -6.00
N LYS A 13 1.27 -9.30 -5.93
CA LYS A 13 2.54 -9.00 -5.26
C LYS A 13 2.31 -8.55 -3.82
N VAL A 14 3.32 -8.75 -2.98
CA VAL A 14 3.38 -8.24 -1.61
C VAL A 14 4.50 -7.22 -1.52
N ALA A 15 4.23 -6.06 -0.93
CA ALA A 15 5.22 -5.02 -0.65
C ALA A 15 5.32 -4.77 0.85
N VAL A 16 6.55 -4.80 1.38
CA VAL A 16 6.86 -4.46 2.78
C VAL A 16 7.42 -3.04 2.79
N ILE A 17 6.84 -2.18 3.62
CA ILE A 17 7.21 -0.77 3.70
C ILE A 17 7.70 -0.47 5.11
N THR A 18 9.00 -0.22 5.24
CA THR A 18 9.62 0.29 6.47
C THR A 18 9.42 1.79 6.60
N GLY A 19 9.16 2.30 7.81
CA GLY A 19 8.76 3.71 7.99
C GLY A 19 7.32 3.97 7.54
N GLY A 20 6.48 2.92 7.53
CA GLY A 20 5.13 2.93 6.97
C GLY A 20 4.13 3.81 7.72
N ALA A 21 4.40 4.16 8.99
CA ALA A 21 3.55 5.04 9.78
C ALA A 21 3.78 6.52 9.46
N GLY A 22 4.88 6.85 8.77
CA GLY A 22 5.22 8.21 8.37
C GLY A 22 4.43 8.73 7.16
N VAL A 23 4.62 10.01 6.84
CA VAL A 23 3.94 10.69 5.72
C VAL A 23 4.29 10.05 4.38
N LEU A 24 5.57 9.83 4.10
CA LEU A 24 6.00 9.26 2.82
C LEU A 24 5.68 7.77 2.73
N GLY A 25 5.95 7.00 3.80
CA GLY A 25 5.65 5.56 3.84
C GLY A 25 4.17 5.27 3.58
N SER A 26 3.27 6.04 4.20
CA SER A 26 1.82 5.91 3.99
C SER A 26 1.37 6.36 2.59
N ALA A 27 1.98 7.40 2.01
CA ALA A 27 1.69 7.82 0.63
C ALA A 27 2.15 6.76 -0.39
N ILE A 28 3.32 6.17 -0.18
CA ILE A 28 3.85 5.08 -1.00
C ILE A 28 2.94 3.85 -0.88
N ALA A 29 2.58 3.45 0.36
CA ALA A 29 1.66 2.36 0.62
C ALA A 29 0.34 2.51 -0.14
N ARG A 30 -0.25 3.71 -0.10
CA ARG A 30 -1.45 4.05 -0.86
C ARG A 30 -1.27 3.87 -2.35
N GLY A 31 -0.16 4.35 -2.92
CA GLY A 31 0.13 4.22 -4.35
C GLY A 31 0.29 2.77 -4.78
N LEU A 32 1.08 1.98 -4.04
CA LEU A 32 1.32 0.57 -4.34
C LEU A 32 0.07 -0.29 -4.15
N GLY A 33 -0.73 -0.02 -3.11
CA GLY A 33 -2.02 -0.68 -2.90
C GLY A 33 -3.01 -0.39 -4.03
N LYS A 34 -3.04 0.86 -4.55
CA LYS A 34 -3.85 1.20 -5.73
C LYS A 34 -3.39 0.49 -7.00
N ALA A 35 -2.13 0.08 -7.07
CA ALA A 35 -1.59 -0.76 -8.15
C ALA A 35 -1.84 -2.27 -7.94
N GLY A 36 -2.53 -2.66 -6.85
CA GLY A 36 -2.95 -4.04 -6.58
C GLY A 36 -2.02 -4.83 -5.66
N ALA A 37 -1.01 -4.20 -5.07
CA ALA A 37 -0.13 -4.86 -4.11
C ALA A 37 -0.84 -5.10 -2.76
N LYS A 38 -0.54 -6.24 -2.12
CA LYS A 38 -0.77 -6.43 -0.68
C LYS A 38 0.33 -5.73 0.10
N ILE A 39 -0.02 -4.97 1.15
CA ILE A 39 0.92 -4.09 1.83
C ILE A 39 1.10 -4.50 3.28
N ALA A 40 2.36 -4.73 3.68
CA ALA A 40 2.74 -4.81 5.09
C ALA A 40 3.44 -3.51 5.50
N LEU A 41 2.90 -2.81 6.51
CA LEU A 41 3.55 -1.64 7.10
C LEU A 41 4.40 -2.06 8.29
N CYS A 42 5.67 -1.66 8.27
CA CYS A 42 6.60 -1.85 9.36
C CYS A 42 7.12 -0.49 9.81
N ASP A 43 7.07 -0.23 11.11
CA ASP A 43 7.60 1.00 11.67
C ASP A 43 8.03 0.74 13.12
N ILE A 44 8.90 1.61 13.65
CA ILE A 44 9.28 1.58 15.07
C ILE A 44 8.12 2.02 15.96
N VAL A 45 7.18 2.80 15.41
CA VAL A 45 5.93 3.17 16.08
C VAL A 45 4.76 2.31 15.58
N ASN A 46 3.64 2.34 16.30
CA ASN A 46 2.44 1.61 15.87
C ASN A 46 1.88 2.18 14.55
N ALA A 47 1.73 1.32 13.55
CA ALA A 47 1.22 1.67 12.22
C ALA A 47 -0.26 1.33 12.00
N ASP A 48 -0.97 0.77 12.99
CA ASP A 48 -2.34 0.25 12.87
C ASP A 48 -3.33 1.34 12.47
N LYS A 49 -3.15 2.56 13.00
CA LYS A 49 -4.01 3.69 12.63
C LYS A 49 -3.88 4.02 11.14
N VAL A 50 -2.65 4.01 10.62
CA VAL A 50 -2.39 4.28 9.19
C VAL A 50 -2.91 3.12 8.35
N ALA A 51 -2.70 1.88 8.78
CA ALA A 51 -3.21 0.69 8.09
C ALA A 51 -4.74 0.73 7.97
N LYS A 52 -5.46 1.04 9.06
CA LYS A 52 -6.93 1.20 9.04
C LYS A 52 -7.38 2.32 8.10
N GLN A 53 -6.72 3.48 8.16
CA GLN A 53 -7.03 4.59 7.25
C GLN A 53 -6.83 4.20 5.78
N LEU A 54 -5.80 3.42 5.46
CA LEU A 54 -5.54 2.97 4.10
C LEU A 54 -6.56 1.92 3.62
N GLN A 55 -6.99 1.01 4.51
CA GLN A 55 -8.09 0.07 4.24
C GLN A 55 -9.41 0.78 3.97
N GLU A 56 -9.80 1.75 4.79
CA GLU A 56 -11.08 2.49 4.63
C GLU A 56 -11.15 3.26 3.30
N LEU A 57 -9.99 3.67 2.78
CA LEU A 57 -9.86 4.41 1.53
C LEU A 57 -9.80 3.51 0.28
N GLN A 58 -9.83 2.18 0.46
CA GLN A 58 -9.78 1.20 -0.62
C GLN A 58 -10.95 0.21 -0.51
N SER A 59 -11.52 -0.20 -1.64
CA SER A 59 -12.50 -1.29 -1.69
C SER A 59 -11.89 -2.56 -1.04
N PRO A 60 -12.68 -3.43 -0.36
CA PRO A 60 -12.28 -4.24 0.81
C PRO A 60 -11.25 -5.38 0.59
N LEU A 61 -10.50 -5.38 -0.51
CA LEU A 61 -9.36 -6.24 -0.68
C LEU A 61 -8.10 -5.50 -0.22
N TYR A 62 -7.28 -6.17 0.59
CA TYR A 62 -5.88 -5.84 0.91
C TYR A 62 -5.65 -5.04 2.21
N CYS A 63 -5.50 -5.76 3.32
CA CYS A 63 -4.32 -5.64 4.17
C CYS A 63 -3.54 -6.96 4.10
#